data_AF-R5V5N1-F1
#
_entry.id   AF-R5V5N1-F1
#
_cell.length_a   1.000
_cell.length_b   1.000
_cell.length_c   1.000
_cell.angle_alpha   90.00
_cell.angle_beta   90.00
_cell.angle_gamma   90.00
#
_symmetry.space_group_name_H-M   'P 1'
#
loop_
_entity.id
_entity.type
_entity.pdbx_description
1 polymer ?
#
loop_
_entity_poly.entity_id
_entity_poly.type
_entity_poly.pdbx_seq_one_letter_code
_entity_poly.pdbx_strand_id
1 'polypeptide(L)' 'MTSVLTKREREIFELLISNKSTKEIAERLYISEKTVRNHISNVMLKLDVKGRAQAVVELLKMKEISL' A
#
# COMPACT_ATOMS: atom_id res chain seq x y z
N MET A 1 -4.46 15.21 12.79
CA MET A 1 -5.21 14.33 11.88
C MET A 1 -4.57 12.95 11.93
N THR A 2 -5.34 11.91 12.24
CA THR A 2 -4.85 10.53 12.28
C THR A 2 -4.69 9.99 10.87
N SER A 3 -3.48 9.55 10.51
CA SER A 3 -3.15 8.92 9.23
C SER A 3 -4.03 7.69 8.98
N VAL A 4 -4.59 7.55 7.77
CA VAL A 4 -5.39 6.38 7.38
C VAL A 4 -4.51 5.13 7.27
N LEU A 5 -3.27 5.33 6.83
CA LEU A 5 -2.28 4.26 6.72
C LEU A 5 -1.46 4.12 7.99
N THR A 6 -1.17 2.88 8.37
CA THR A 6 -0.04 2.58 9.25
C THR A 6 1.28 2.85 8.53
N LYS A 7 2.38 2.97 9.29
CA LYS A 7 3.72 3.15 8.70
C LYS A 7 4.05 2.08 7.66
N ARG A 8 3.76 0.81 7.97
CA ARG A 8 4.07 -0.32 7.08
C ARG A 8 3.22 -0.34 5.82
N GLU A 9 1.94 0.02 5.94
CA GLU A 9 1.06 0.13 4.77
C GLU A 9 1.51 1.27 3.86
N ARG A 10 1.93 2.40 4.44
CA ARG A 10 2.50 3.52 3.68
C ARG A 10 3.76 3.11 2.92
N GLU A 11 4.74 2.49 3.58
CA GLU A 11 5.96 1.97 2.92
C GLU A 11 5.63 1.06 1.72
N ILE A 12 4.65 0.17 1.89
CA ILE A 12 4.24 -0.76 0.83
C ILE A 12 3.64 -0.01 -0.36
N PHE A 13 2.75 0.96 -0.11
CA PHE A 13 2.13 1.73 -1.19
C PHE A 13 3.10 2.70 -1.88
N GLU A 14 4.05 3.29 -1.16
CA GLU A 14 5.15 4.09 -1.74
C GLU A 14 6.02 3.27 -2.68
N LEU A 15 6.36 2.03 -2.31
CA LEU A 15 7.09 1.13 -3.20
C LEU A 15 6.23 0.68 -4.40
N LEU A 16 4.93 0.48 -4.18
CA LEU A 16 4.01 0.07 -5.24
C LEU A 16 3.88 1.16 -6.32
N ILE A 17 3.76 2.44 -5.95
CA ILE A 17 3.76 3.56 -6.91
C ILE A 17 5.14 3.78 -7.54
N SER A 18 6.22 3.36 -6.89
CA SER A 18 7.58 3.29 -7.45
C SER A 18 7.78 2.09 -8.40
N ASN A 19 6.70 1.51 -8.91
CA ASN A 19 6.67 0.39 -9.84
C ASN A 19 7.36 -0.89 -9.32
N LYS A 20 7.26 -1.16 -8.01
CA LYS A 20 7.78 -2.41 -7.41
C LYS A 20 6.71 -3.49 -7.36
N SER A 21 7.12 -4.70 -7.74
CA SER A 21 6.31 -5.92 -7.59
C SER A 21 6.18 -6.32 -6.13
N THR A 22 5.17 -7.15 -5.79
CA THR A 22 5.01 -7.68 -4.42
C THR A 22 6.22 -8.46 -3.94
N LYS A 23 6.95 -9.10 -4.87
CA LYS A 23 8.20 -9.81 -4.60
C LYS A 23 9.33 -8.84 -4.23
N GLU A 24 9.58 -7.82 -5.03
CA GLU A 24 10.59 -6.79 -4.72
C GLU A 24 10.29 -6.05 -3.41
N ILE A 25 9.01 -5.76 -3.14
CA ILE A 25 8.58 -5.14 -1.89
C ILE A 25 8.86 -6.07 -0.70
N ALA A 26 8.53 -7.35 -0.83
CA ALA A 26 8.76 -8.35 0.20
C ALA A 26 10.26 -8.49 0.54
N GLU A 27 11.11 -8.57 -0.49
CA GLU A 27 12.57 -8.62 -0.35
C GLU A 27 13.10 -7.35 0.33
N ARG A 28 12.69 -6.16 -0.13
CA ARG A 28 13.15 -4.87 0.43
C ARG A 28 12.74 -4.66 1.87
N LEU A 29 11.55 -5.13 2.25
CA LEU A 29 10.99 -4.96 3.58
C LEU A 29 11.26 -6.14 4.53
N TYR A 30 12.00 -7.17 4.07
CA TYR A 30 12.33 -8.38 4.83
C TYR A 30 11.07 -9.10 5.38
N ILE A 31 10.04 -9.25 4.55
CA ILE A 31 8.79 -9.95 4.88
C ILE A 31 8.38 -10.89 3.75
N SER A 32 7.37 -11.73 3.97
CA SER A 32 6.85 -12.59 2.90
C SER A 32 5.98 -11.80 1.90
N GLU A 33 5.90 -12.26 0.65
CA GLU A 33 4.94 -11.70 -0.32
C GLU A 33 3.49 -11.80 0.17
N LYS A 34 3.16 -12.85 0.92
CA LYS A 34 1.84 -13.01 1.54
C LYS A 34 1.57 -11.87 2.53
N THR A 35 2.56 -11.48 3.32
CA THR A 35 2.47 -10.35 4.24
C THR A 35 2.24 -9.03 3.48
N VAL A 36 2.95 -8.80 2.37
CA VAL A 36 2.73 -7.63 1.51
C VAL A 36 1.29 -7.60 0.98
N ARG A 37 0.81 -8.72 0.40
CA ARG A 37 -0.57 -8.84 -0.10
C ARG A 37 -1.60 -8.59 1.00
N ASN A 38 -1.37 -9.10 2.21
CA ASN A 38 -2.27 -8.87 3.34
C ASN A 38 -2.37 -7.39 3.71
N HIS A 39 -1.25 -6.66 3.75
CA HIS A 39 -1.29 -5.21 3.97
C HIS A 39 -2.06 -4.48 2.86
N ILE A 40 -1.84 -4.85 1.59
CA ILE A 40 -2.60 -4.27 0.47
C ILE A 40 -4.11 -4.54 0.63
N SER A 41 -4.49 -5.78 0.95
CA SER A 41 -5.89 -6.14 1.19
C SER A 41 -6.51 -5.37 2.36
N ASN A 42 -5.76 -5.18 3.45
CA ASN A 42 -6.23 -4.41 4.61
C ASN A 42 -6.46 -2.94 4.25
N VAL A 43 -5.57 -2.33 3.46
CA VAL A 43 -5.76 -0.95 2.97
C VAL A 43 -6.97 -0.86 2.04
N MET A 44 -7.14 -1.82 1.14
CA MET A 44 -8.33 -1.88 0.28
C MET A 44 -9.63 -1.94 1.09
N LEU A 45 -9.65 -2.72 2.19
CA LEU A 45 -10.78 -2.78 3.11
C LEU A 45 -11.00 -1.45 3.86
N LYS A 46 -9.92 -0.79 4.34
CA LYS A 46 -10.01 0.51 5.02
C LYS A 46 -10.59 1.61 4.12
N LEU A 47 -10.29 1.55 2.82
CA LEU A 47 -10.73 2.52 1.83
C LEU A 47 -12.05 2.15 1.14
N ASP A 48 -12.62 0.97 1.45
CA ASP A 48 -13.80 0.40 0.79
C ASP A 48 -13.67 0.32 -0.75
N VAL A 49 -12.53 -0.17 -1.24
CA VAL A 49 -12.23 -0.30 -2.68
C VAL A 49 -11.96 -1.74 -3.09
N LYS A 50 -12.21 -2.07 -4.36
CA LYS A 50 -12.13 -3.45 -4.87
C LYS A 50 -10.80 -3.81 -5.52
N GLY A 51 -9.89 -2.84 -5.69
CA GLY A 51 -8.60 -3.11 -6.31
C GLY A 51 -7.47 -2.20 -5.83
N ARG A 52 -6.24 -2.73 -5.88
CA ARG A 52 -5.02 -1.98 -5.52
C ARG A 52 -4.83 -0.68 -6.30
N ALA A 53 -5.23 -0.65 -7.57
CA ALA A 53 -5.15 0.56 -8.38
C ALA A 53 -6.12 1.65 -7.88
N GLN A 54 -7.34 1.26 -7.48
CA GLN A 54 -8.28 2.17 -6.85
C GLN A 54 -7.74 2.67 -5.50
N ALA A 55 -7.14 1.78 -4.69
CA ALA A 55 -6.50 2.17 -3.44
C ALA A 55 -5.39 3.21 -3.65
N VAL A 56 -4.53 3.04 -4.67
CA VAL A 56 -3.50 4.04 -5.01
C VAL A 56 -4.13 5.39 -5.34
N VAL A 57 -5.16 5.40 -6.20
CA VAL A 57 -5.85 6.65 -6.59
C VAL A 57 -6.46 7.36 -5.39
N GLU A 58 -7.14 6.63 -4.50
CA GLU A 58 -7.73 7.23 -3.29
C GLU A 58 -6.66 7.77 -2.33
N LEU A 59 -5.55 7.04 -2.13
CA LEU A 59 -4.46 7.51 -1.27
C LEU A 59 -3.75 8.75 -1.81
N LEU A 60 -3.61 8.88 -3.14
CA LEU A 60 -3.10 10.09 -3.78
C LEU A 60 -4.06 11.27 -3.58
N LYS A 61 -5.38 11.07 -3.75
CA LYS A 61 -6.40 12.11 -3.49
C LYS A 61 -6.37 12.59 -2.04
N MET A 62 -6.20 11.65 -1.10
CA MET A 62 -6.10 11.92 0.34
C MET A 62 -4.75 12.51 0.76
N LYS A 63 -3.75 12.57 -0.14
CA LYS A 63 -2.35 12.98 0.15
C LYS A 63 -1.68 12.11 1.22
N GLU A 64 -2.09 10.84 1.30
CA GLU A 64 -1.47 9.83 2.17
C GLU A 64 -0.16 9.31 1.56
N ILE A 65 -0.06 9.30 0.23
CA ILE A 65 1.15 9.02 -0.55
C ILE A 65 1.31 10.07 -1.65
N SER A 66 2.51 10.19 -2.21
CA SER A 66 2.86 11.16 -3.26
C SER A 66 3.66 10.48 -4.37
N LEU A 67 3.42 10.89 -5.62
CA LEU A 67 4.25 10.52 -6.78
C LEU A 67 5.60 11.25 -6.76
#